data_AF-A0A954ZJB8-F1
#
_entry.id   AF-A0A954ZJB8-F1
#
_cell.length_a   1.000
_cell.length_b   1.000
_cell.length_c   1.000
_cell.angle_alpha   90.00
_cell.angle_beta   90.00
_cell.angle_gamma   90.00
#
_symmetry.space_group_name_H-M   'P 1'
#
loop_
_entity.id
_entity.type
_entity.pdbx_description
1 polymer ?
#
loop_
_entity_poly.entity_id
_entity_poly.type
_entity_poly.pdbx_seq_one_letter_code
_entity_poly.pdbx_strand_id
1 'polypeptide(L)'
;EQAGAESFFMFGLTAPQVAETRKTYDPNAIISADPEIRRMMELLESGHFNLNEPGIFDVITSGLRSPQDQWLTIADLRSYIDEQRRVNDVYQDQDAWNRMSILNSANSGWFSSDRTISQYAQEIWDVKPLK
;
A
#
# COMPACT_ATOMS: atom_id res chain seq x y z
N GLU A 1 -8.22 -11.07 5.59
CA GLU A 1 -9.29 -12.03 5.98
C GLU A 1 -9.48 -12.12 7.49
N GLN A 2 -8.46 -12.47 8.29
CA GLN A 2 -8.65 -12.83 9.70
C GLN A 2 -9.18 -11.72 10.62
N ALA A 3 -8.82 -10.45 10.40
CA ALA A 3 -9.28 -9.34 11.24
C ALA A 3 -10.67 -8.76 10.85
N GLY A 4 -11.29 -9.29 9.78
CA GLY A 4 -12.52 -8.72 9.20
C GLY A 4 -12.26 -7.50 8.31
N ALA A 5 -13.05 -7.34 7.25
CA ALA A 5 -12.89 -6.24 6.29
C ALA A 5 -13.19 -4.86 6.91
N GLU A 6 -13.96 -4.84 8.00
CA GLU A 6 -14.27 -3.63 8.77
C GLU A 6 -13.08 -3.06 9.56
N SER A 7 -12.05 -3.87 9.84
CA SER A 7 -10.88 -3.46 10.63
C SER A 7 -9.64 -3.23 9.77
N PHE A 8 -9.80 -3.13 8.45
CA PHE A 8 -8.70 -3.03 7.49
C PHE A 8 -9.03 -2.01 6.38
N PHE A 9 -8.03 -1.21 6.02
CA PHE A 9 -8.13 -0.19 4.97
C PHE A 9 -7.43 -0.71 3.70
N MET A 10 -8.20 -1.24 2.76
CA MET A 10 -7.68 -1.81 1.52
C MET A 10 -7.65 -0.75 0.43
N PHE A 11 -6.52 -0.60 -0.25
CA PHE A 11 -6.36 0.30 -1.40
C PHE A 11 -5.53 -0.37 -2.50
N GLY A 12 -5.47 0.28 -3.65
CA GLY A 12 -4.65 -0.14 -4.78
C GLY A 12 -5.24 -1.26 -5.63
N LEU A 13 -4.53 -1.57 -6.70
CA LEU A 13 -4.88 -2.62 -7.65
C LEU A 13 -4.63 -4.01 -7.05
N THR A 14 -5.57 -4.92 -7.30
CA THR A 14 -5.36 -6.35 -7.04
C THR A 14 -4.34 -6.94 -8.01
N ALA A 15 -3.74 -8.09 -7.69
CA ALA A 15 -2.74 -8.74 -8.56
C ALA A 15 -3.23 -8.98 -10.01
N PRO A 16 -4.48 -9.41 -10.26
CA PRO A 16 -5.01 -9.49 -11.63
C PRO A 16 -5.15 -8.12 -12.31
N GLN A 17 -5.59 -7.10 -11.57
CA GLN A 17 -5.69 -5.74 -12.10
C GLN A 17 -4.31 -5.16 -12.44
N VAL A 18 -3.29 -5.40 -11.62
CA VAL A 18 -1.90 -5.02 -11.94
C VAL A 18 -1.45 -5.62 -13.27
N ALA A 19 -1.72 -6.91 -13.50
CA ALA A 19 -1.36 -7.57 -14.75
C ALA A 19 -2.07 -6.98 -15.98
N GLU A 20 -3.31 -6.52 -15.82
CA GLU A 20 -4.06 -5.87 -16.89
C GLU A 20 -3.58 -4.43 -17.13
N THR A 21 -3.51 -3.61 -16.08
CA THR A 21 -3.10 -2.21 -16.14
C THR A 21 -1.73 -2.06 -16.80
N ARG A 22 -0.77 -2.96 -16.53
CA ARG A 22 0.56 -2.93 -17.16
C ARG A 22 0.55 -2.92 -18.68
N LYS A 23 -0.47 -3.51 -19.32
CA LYS A 23 -0.52 -3.63 -20.79
C LYS A 23 -0.73 -2.27 -21.47
N THR A 24 -1.39 -1.35 -20.78
CA THR A 24 -1.80 -0.03 -21.31
C THR A 24 -1.47 1.10 -20.34
N TYR A 25 -0.51 0.88 -19.44
CA TYR A 25 -0.17 1.83 -18.38
C TYR A 25 0.41 3.12 -18.96
N ASP A 26 -0.31 4.21 -18.73
CA ASP A 26 0.14 5.57 -19.03
C ASP A 26 0.04 6.43 -17.78
N PRO A 27 1.13 6.59 -17.00
CA PRO A 27 1.11 7.41 -15.80
C PRO A 27 0.85 8.89 -16.10
N ASN A 28 1.24 9.39 -17.29
CA ASN A 28 1.05 10.79 -17.62
C ASN A 28 -0.42 11.09 -17.91
N ALA A 29 -1.15 10.16 -18.53
CA ALA A 29 -2.60 10.25 -18.65
C ALA A 29 -3.27 10.28 -17.28
N ILE A 30 -2.85 9.41 -16.34
CA ILE A 30 -3.41 9.37 -14.97
C ILE A 30 -3.11 10.67 -14.21
N ILE A 31 -1.86 11.14 -14.21
CA ILE A 31 -1.46 12.43 -13.61
C ILE A 31 -2.28 13.57 -14.22
N SER A 32 -2.48 13.56 -15.54
CA SER A 32 -3.26 14.60 -16.20
C SER A 32 -4.75 14.54 -15.88
N ALA A 33 -5.32 13.36 -15.59
CA ALA A 33 -6.75 13.25 -15.28
C ALA A 33 -7.09 13.78 -13.87
N ASP A 34 -6.10 13.86 -12.98
CA ASP A 34 -6.30 14.16 -11.56
C ASP A 34 -5.64 15.48 -11.13
N PRO A 35 -6.40 16.53 -10.79
CA PRO A 35 -5.83 17.84 -10.45
C PRO A 35 -4.92 17.86 -9.22
N GLU A 36 -5.20 17.01 -8.22
CA GLU A 36 -4.42 16.96 -6.98
C GLU A 36 -3.07 16.27 -7.24
N ILE A 37 -3.10 15.13 -7.94
CA ILE A 37 -1.88 14.41 -8.32
C ILE A 37 -1.04 15.24 -9.28
N ARG A 38 -1.66 15.93 -10.24
CA ARG A 38 -0.96 16.85 -11.14
C ARG A 38 -0.20 17.91 -10.39
N ARG A 39 -0.88 18.62 -9.47
CA ARG A 39 -0.27 19.68 -8.67
C ARG A 39 0.87 19.17 -7.79
N MET A 40 0.73 17.96 -7.25
CA MET A 40 1.79 17.32 -6.47
C MET A 40 3.03 17.06 -7.35
N MET A 41 2.86 16.49 -8.54
CA MET A 41 3.96 16.24 -9.47
C MET A 41 4.63 17.55 -9.92
N GLU A 42 3.85 18.57 -10.26
CA GLU A 42 4.36 19.90 -10.62
C GLU A 42 5.20 20.51 -9.49
N LEU A 43 4.77 20.38 -8.23
CA LEU A 43 5.51 20.90 -7.08
C LEU A 43 6.82 20.15 -6.81
N LEU A 44 6.81 18.82 -6.99
CA LEU A 44 8.03 18.01 -6.88
C LEU A 44 9.03 18.35 -7.99
N GLU A 45 8.54 18.66 -9.19
CA GLU A 45 9.35 18.98 -10.37
C GLU A 45 9.79 20.44 -10.42
N SER A 46 9.12 21.35 -9.71
CA SER A 46 9.41 22.79 -9.78
C SER A 46 10.69 23.21 -9.04
N GLY A 47 11.40 22.28 -8.39
CA GLY A 47 12.57 22.60 -7.57
C GLY A 47 12.23 23.13 -6.17
N HIS A 48 10.95 23.09 -5.77
CA HIS A 48 10.48 23.72 -4.52
C HIS A 48 11.18 23.15 -3.28
N PHE A 49 11.44 21.84 -3.27
CA PHE A 49 12.03 21.13 -2.13
C PHE A 49 13.56 20.97 -2.22
N ASN A 50 14.18 21.39 -3.32
CA ASN A 50 15.59 21.14 -3.62
C ASN A 50 16.29 22.36 -4.24
N LEU A 51 16.02 23.54 -3.68
CA LEU A 51 16.62 24.81 -4.11
C LEU A 51 18.16 24.78 -4.16
N ASN A 52 18.78 24.06 -3.22
CA ASN A 52 20.24 23.95 -3.12
C ASN A 52 20.81 22.73 -3.88
N GLU A 53 19.96 21.81 -4.32
CA GLU A 53 20.32 20.59 -5.05
C GLU A 53 19.37 20.36 -6.25
N PRO A 54 19.38 21.25 -7.26
CA PRO A 54 18.51 21.10 -8.42
C PRO A 54 18.71 19.75 -9.10
N GLY A 55 17.61 19.10 -9.47
CA GLY A 55 17.62 17.81 -10.17
C GLY A 55 17.76 16.56 -9.28
N ILE A 56 17.93 16.69 -7.96
CA ILE A 56 18.05 15.50 -7.07
C ILE A 56 16.83 14.57 -7.13
N PHE A 57 15.65 15.09 -7.47
CA PHE A 57 14.42 14.30 -7.61
C PHE A 57 14.15 13.80 -9.03
N ASP A 58 14.95 14.18 -10.03
CA ASP A 58 14.66 13.88 -11.45
C ASP A 58 14.59 12.38 -11.72
N VAL A 59 15.42 11.59 -11.04
CA VAL A 59 15.39 10.12 -11.15
C VAL A 59 14.07 9.55 -10.63
N ILE A 60 13.52 10.13 -9.57
CA ILE A 60 12.26 9.68 -8.98
C ILE A 60 11.09 10.13 -9.85
N THR A 61 11.03 11.41 -10.22
CA THR A 61 9.91 11.96 -11.02
C THR A 61 9.87 11.36 -12.42
N SER A 62 11.03 11.15 -13.07
CA SER A 62 11.10 10.42 -14.34
C SER A 62 10.67 8.96 -14.22
N GLY A 63 11.02 8.28 -13.11
CA GLY A 63 10.53 6.94 -12.80
C GLY A 63 9.01 6.89 -12.67
N LEU A 64 8.41 7.82 -11.92
CA LEU A 64 6.96 7.91 -11.73
C LEU A 64 6.21 8.21 -13.04
N ARG A 65 6.80 8.99 -13.94
CA ARG A 65 6.25 9.30 -15.27
C ARG A 65 6.53 8.24 -16.32
N SER A 66 7.29 7.20 -16.00
CA SER A 66 7.67 6.17 -16.94
C SER A 66 6.52 5.18 -17.17
N PRO A 67 6.10 4.93 -18.43
CA PRO A 67 5.20 3.81 -18.74
C PRO A 67 5.81 2.44 -18.39
N GLN A 68 7.11 2.39 -18.08
CA GLN A 68 7.81 1.19 -17.61
C GLN A 68 7.97 1.13 -16.08
N ASP A 69 7.30 2.00 -15.31
CA ASP A 69 7.29 1.90 -13.84
C ASP A 69 6.80 0.51 -13.43
N GLN A 70 7.70 -0.25 -12.82
CA GLN A 70 7.42 -1.60 -12.38
C GLN A 70 6.47 -1.63 -11.20
N TRP A 71 6.27 -0.52 -10.49
CA TRP A 71 5.47 -0.48 -9.27
C TRP A 71 4.05 0.05 -9.50
N LEU A 72 3.75 0.56 -10.71
CA LEU A 72 2.47 1.21 -11.02
C LEU A 72 2.08 2.28 -9.99
N THR A 73 3.08 3.01 -9.46
CA THR A 73 2.92 3.87 -8.28
C THR A 73 1.83 4.91 -8.48
N ILE A 74 1.79 5.52 -9.67
CA ILE A 74 0.78 6.53 -10.03
C ILE A 74 -0.61 5.91 -10.20
N ALA A 75 -0.71 4.64 -10.61
CA ALA A 75 -2.00 3.97 -10.75
C ALA A 75 -2.72 3.80 -9.41
N ASP A 76 -1.97 3.49 -8.34
CA ASP A 76 -2.54 3.27 -7.00
C ASP A 76 -2.77 4.57 -6.22
N LEU A 77 -2.07 5.65 -6.59
CA LEU A 77 -1.95 6.87 -5.79
C LEU A 77 -3.30 7.50 -5.40
N ARG A 78 -4.28 7.57 -6.31
CA ARG A 78 -5.61 8.12 -5.98
C ARG A 78 -6.30 7.29 -4.91
N SER A 79 -6.35 5.97 -5.09
CA SER A 79 -6.97 5.07 -4.12
C SER A 79 -6.27 5.12 -2.75
N TYR A 80 -4.94 5.29 -2.76
CA TYR A 80 -4.16 5.49 -1.55
C TYR A 80 -4.53 6.80 -0.83
N ILE A 81 -4.59 7.92 -1.55
CA ILE A 81 -4.96 9.23 -0.98
C ILE A 81 -6.36 9.17 -0.36
N ASP A 82 -7.32 8.58 -1.06
CA ASP A 82 -8.71 8.52 -0.60
C ASP A 82 -8.83 7.62 0.64
N GLU A 83 -8.14 6.48 0.67
CA GLU A 83 -8.18 5.60 1.83
C GLU A 83 -7.41 6.19 3.02
N GLN A 84 -6.31 6.93 2.80
CA GLN A 84 -5.62 7.67 3.86
C GLN A 84 -6.50 8.77 4.47
N ARG A 85 -7.34 9.43 3.68
CA ARG A 85 -8.35 10.37 4.23
C ARG A 85 -9.34 9.65 5.13
N ARG A 86 -9.82 8.48 4.71
CA ARG A 86 -10.70 7.63 5.54
C ARG A 86 -10.02 7.19 6.84
N VAL A 87 -8.73 6.84 6.79
CA VAL A 87 -7.94 6.54 8.00
C VAL A 87 -7.94 7.74 8.95
N ASN A 88 -7.68 8.94 8.44
CA ASN A 88 -7.69 10.15 9.25
C ASN A 88 -9.05 10.42 9.90
N ASP A 89 -10.15 10.23 9.15
CA ASP A 89 -11.50 10.42 9.66
C ASP A 89 -11.84 9.42 10.77
N VAL A 90 -11.54 8.14 10.56
CA VAL A 90 -11.77 7.09 11.57
C VAL A 90 -10.88 7.30 12.79
N TYR A 91 -9.66 7.79 12.62
CA TYR A 91 -8.77 8.08 13.74
C TYR A 91 -9.31 9.18 14.68
N GLN A 92 -10.15 10.10 14.18
CA GLN A 92 -10.83 11.07 15.05
C GLN A 92 -11.87 10.40 15.96
N ASP A 93 -12.47 9.27 15.53
CA ASP A 93 -13.34 8.44 16.36
C ASP A 93 -12.51 7.42 17.14
N GLN A 94 -12.09 7.82 18.34
CA GLN A 94 -11.24 7.00 19.21
C GLN A 94 -11.90 5.67 19.60
N ASP A 95 -13.22 5.62 19.74
CA ASP A 95 -13.92 4.39 20.10
C ASP A 95 -13.91 3.39 18.94
N ALA A 96 -14.20 3.86 17.72
CA ALA A 96 -14.10 3.05 16.51
C ALA A 96 -12.66 2.57 16.28
N TRP A 97 -11.68 3.47 16.40
CA TRP A 97 -10.26 3.14 16.23
C TRP A 97 -9.79 2.07 17.23
N ASN A 98 -10.10 2.25 18.53
CA ASN A 98 -9.73 1.30 19.57
C ASN A 98 -10.40 -0.06 19.34
N ARG A 99 -11.66 -0.08 18.92
CA ARG A 99 -12.36 -1.32 18.57
C ARG A 99 -11.65 -2.07 17.44
N MET A 100 -11.31 -1.36 16.35
CA MET A 100 -10.58 -1.95 15.22
C MET A 100 -9.22 -2.50 15.64
N SER A 101 -8.49 -1.76 16.49
CA SER A 101 -7.20 -2.20 17.03
C SER A 101 -7.32 -3.49 17.85
N ILE A 102 -8.27 -3.54 18.79
CA ILE A 102 -8.51 -4.72 19.63
C ILE A 102 -8.90 -5.93 18.80
N LEU A 103 -9.78 -5.76 17.80
CA LEU A 103 -10.20 -6.84 16.91
C LEU A 103 -9.03 -7.37 16.06
N ASN A 104 -8.16 -6.50 15.58
CA ASN A 104 -6.93 -6.91 14.88
C ASN A 104 -6.02 -7.75 15.81
N SER A 105 -5.78 -7.28 17.04
CA SER A 105 -4.95 -8.01 18.01
C SER A 105 -5.57 -9.35 18.42
N ALA A 106 -6.88 -9.42 18.63
CA ALA A 106 -7.57 -10.65 19.01
C ALA A 106 -7.50 -11.72 17.90
N ASN A 107 -7.51 -11.29 16.63
CA ASN A 107 -7.47 -12.19 15.47
C ASN A 107 -6.05 -12.45 14.93
N SER A 108 -4.99 -11.92 15.55
CA SER A 108 -3.63 -12.07 15.05
C SER A 108 -3.00 -13.45 15.34
N GLY A 109 -3.64 -14.28 16.17
CA GLY A 109 -3.10 -15.58 16.59
C GLY A 109 -2.78 -16.54 15.45
N TRP A 110 -3.50 -16.45 14.32
CA TRP A 110 -3.22 -17.22 13.10
C TRP A 110 -1.80 -16.97 12.55
N PHE A 111 -1.24 -15.79 12.78
CA PHE A 111 0.09 -15.40 12.30
C PHE A 111 1.22 -15.79 13.27
N SER A 112 0.92 -16.52 14.35
CA SER A 112 1.96 -17.03 15.25
C SER A 112 2.93 -17.97 14.53
N SER A 113 4.23 -17.79 14.81
CA SER A 113 5.26 -18.71 14.34
C SER A 113 5.06 -20.12 14.87
N ASP A 114 4.52 -20.29 16.08
CA ASP A 114 4.30 -21.61 16.69
C ASP A 114 3.38 -22.48 15.83
N ARG A 115 2.36 -21.86 15.22
CA ARG A 115 1.45 -22.53 14.28
C ARG A 115 2.20 -22.96 13.02
N THR A 116 3.01 -22.07 12.44
CA THR A 116 3.81 -22.39 11.25
C THR A 116 4.82 -23.50 11.52
N ILE A 117 5.53 -23.45 12.65
CA ILE A 117 6.48 -24.50 13.07
C ILE A 117 5.75 -25.83 13.30
N SER A 118 4.57 -25.80 13.91
CA SER A 118 3.77 -27.00 14.11
C SER A 118 3.31 -27.63 12.79
N GLN A 119 2.91 -26.82 11.80
CA GLN A 119 2.57 -27.31 10.46
C GLN A 119 3.78 -27.93 9.76
N TYR A 120 4.94 -27.26 9.78
CA TYR A 120 6.17 -27.82 9.21
C TYR A 120 6.59 -29.13 9.88
N ALA A 121 6.50 -29.19 11.21
CA ALA A 121 6.83 -30.38 11.98
C ALA A 121 5.95 -31.59 11.60
N GLN A 122 4.66 -31.36 11.34
CA GLN A 122 3.70 -32.42 11.01
C GLN A 122 3.68 -32.80 9.53
N GLU A 123 3.76 -31.82 8.63
CA GLU A 123 3.50 -32.01 7.20
C GLU A 123 4.78 -32.23 6.39
N ILE A 124 5.94 -31.80 6.88
CA ILE A 124 7.21 -31.81 6.13
C ILE A 124 8.31 -32.56 6.88
N TRP A 125 8.56 -32.24 8.15
CA TRP A 125 9.72 -32.78 8.89
C TRP A 125 9.44 -34.14 9.55
N ASP A 126 8.18 -34.47 9.79
CA ASP A 126 7.73 -35.66 10.53
C ASP A 126 8.43 -35.81 11.91
N VAL A 127 8.41 -34.73 12.69
CA VAL A 127 9.02 -34.68 14.02
C VAL A 127 7.95 -34.46 15.11
N LYS A 128 8.21 -35.02 16.30
CA LYS A 128 7.33 -34.90 17.47
C LYS A 128 8.02 -34.14 18.60
N PRO A 129 7.27 -33.39 19.44
CA PRO A 129 7.82 -32.76 20.63
C PRO A 129 8.46 -33.80 21.56
N LEU A 130 9.66 -33.50 22.03
CA LEU A 130 10.30 -34.26 23.11
C LEU A 130 9.67 -33.82 24.43
N LYS A 131 9.31 -34.79 25.28
CA LYS A 131 8.76 -34.56 26.61
C LYS A 131 9.87 -34.34 27.63
#